data_AF-A0A6N6RZQ1-F1
#
_entry.id   AF-A0A6N6RZQ1-F1
#
_cell.length_a   1.000
_cell.length_b   1.000
_cell.length_c   1.000
_cell.angle_alpha   90.00
_cell.angle_beta   90.00
_cell.angle_gamma   90.00
#
_symmetry.space_group_name_H-M   'P 1'
#
loop_
_entity.id
_entity.type
_entity.pdbx_description
1 polymer ?
#
loop_
_entity_poly.entity_id
_entity_poly.type
_entity_poly.pdbx_seq_one_letter_code
_entity_poly.pdbx_strand_id
1 'polypeptide(L)'
;IYIVFDFHNYDCQSINELWYSGSYTEQNWIDDLVFVAERYKNVTHVVGIDVKNEPHGQATWGTGGVSTDWNTAAEKAADAVLAADPGLLVFVQGIQDNPVCSGTLSHWWGGNLEPFECYPLDIPADKVVLSPHVYGPDVFVQPYFNASNFPNNMPGIWETHFGYLTDLGYSVVIGEFGGKYGHGGDSRDKTLQDALVSYMSSKGMTDFFYWSWNPNSGDTGGILKDDWTNVWQDKVDLLGMLMDGAGGGTGNDPACSDGLDNDGDGLADYPNDPGCESAADGDEAGGQTGGGLAVKVRINDDWGAGYCAQVTVTNNGSQVSDWKITFTVEGRVRDLWNASYSQSGNTVTAEGVSWNNTVNPGQSLDFGFCADRTGAVPTPAPTPVPTPK
;
A
#
# COMPACT_ATOMS: atom_id res chain seq x y z
N ILE A 1 12.57 -21.97 0.57
CA ILE A 1 12.75 -20.90 1.56
C ILE A 1 14.10 -20.28 1.29
N TYR A 2 14.09 -19.04 0.81
CA TYR A 2 15.30 -18.24 0.69
C TYR A 2 15.71 -17.68 2.05
N ILE A 3 16.97 -17.34 2.21
CA ILE A 3 17.56 -16.86 3.46
C ILE A 3 18.30 -15.56 3.17
N VAL A 4 17.98 -14.53 3.95
CA VAL A 4 18.78 -13.32 4.10
C VAL A 4 19.36 -13.36 5.52
N PHE A 5 20.66 -13.12 5.64
CA PHE A 5 21.26 -12.94 6.96
C PHE A 5 21.18 -11.48 7.36
N ASP A 6 20.60 -11.20 8.51
CA ASP A 6 20.54 -9.85 9.08
C ASP A 6 21.58 -9.70 10.19
N PHE A 7 22.41 -8.66 10.09
CA PHE A 7 23.28 -8.24 11.19
C PHE A 7 22.46 -7.44 12.23
N HIS A 8 21.79 -8.17 13.12
CA HIS A 8 20.82 -7.57 14.04
C HIS A 8 21.42 -6.75 15.18
N ASN A 9 22.59 -7.16 15.70
CA ASN A 9 23.40 -6.46 16.70
C ASN A 9 24.75 -7.17 16.87
N TYR A 10 25.74 -6.49 17.45
CA TYR A 10 27.06 -7.08 17.72
C TYR A 10 27.24 -7.61 19.14
N ASP A 11 26.32 -7.30 20.07
CA ASP A 11 26.48 -7.58 21.52
C ASP A 11 25.42 -8.53 22.13
N CYS A 12 24.43 -8.95 21.33
CA CYS A 12 23.30 -9.77 21.77
C CYS A 12 22.46 -9.15 22.89
N GLN A 13 22.51 -7.83 23.09
CA GLN A 13 21.75 -7.11 24.11
C GLN A 13 20.61 -6.30 23.52
N SER A 14 20.92 -5.41 22.57
CA SER A 14 19.96 -4.49 21.98
C SER A 14 20.42 -4.06 20.60
N ILE A 15 19.48 -3.60 19.78
CA ILE A 15 19.79 -2.99 18.48
C ILE A 15 20.65 -1.75 18.73
N ASN A 16 21.82 -1.69 18.10
CA ASN A 16 22.78 -0.60 18.29
C ASN A 16 22.48 0.54 17.29
N GLU A 17 22.53 1.80 17.74
CA GLU A 17 22.33 2.98 16.88
C GLU A 17 23.23 2.96 15.63
N LEU A 18 24.53 2.71 15.85
CA LEU A 18 25.58 2.64 14.83
C LEU A 18 26.08 1.20 14.66
N TRP A 19 26.76 0.92 13.54
CA TRP A 19 27.38 -0.38 13.22
C TRP A 19 28.64 -0.69 14.04
N TYR A 20 29.01 0.18 14.99
CA TYR A 20 30.23 0.06 15.77
C TYR A 20 30.05 0.65 17.18
N SER A 21 31.05 0.43 18.03
CA SER A 21 31.22 1.03 19.36
C SER A 21 32.70 1.30 19.65
N GLY A 22 33.01 1.76 20.86
CA GLY A 22 34.40 1.90 21.32
C GLY A 22 35.16 0.58 21.42
N SER A 23 34.48 -0.56 21.62
CA SER A 23 35.10 -1.89 21.74
C SER A 23 34.90 -2.79 20.52
N TYR A 24 34.03 -2.41 19.60
CA TYR A 24 33.71 -3.16 18.38
C TYR A 24 33.77 -2.20 17.20
N THR A 25 34.79 -2.31 16.35
CA THR A 25 35.08 -1.30 15.32
C THR A 25 34.28 -1.54 14.03
N GLU A 26 34.17 -0.52 13.16
CA GLU A 26 33.61 -0.68 11.80
C GLU A 26 34.31 -1.82 11.03
N GLN A 27 35.62 -2.02 11.23
CA GLN A 27 36.31 -3.14 10.61
C GLN A 27 35.84 -4.49 11.18
N ASN A 28 35.54 -4.58 12.47
CA ASN A 28 34.99 -5.84 13.04
C ASN A 28 33.62 -6.16 12.45
N TRP A 29 32.77 -5.15 12.27
CA TRP A 29 31.50 -5.30 11.58
C TRP A 29 31.67 -5.82 10.15
N ILE A 30 32.55 -5.19 9.36
CA ILE A 30 32.84 -5.63 8.00
C ILE A 30 33.41 -7.05 7.97
N ASP A 31 34.34 -7.38 8.88
CA ASP A 31 34.95 -8.71 8.97
C ASP A 31 33.89 -9.79 9.27
N ASP A 32 32.91 -9.49 10.13
CA ASP A 32 31.81 -10.41 10.47
C ASP A 32 30.83 -10.60 9.29
N LEU A 33 30.51 -9.53 8.54
CA LEU A 33 29.72 -9.63 7.32
C LEU A 33 30.43 -10.49 6.25
N VAL A 34 31.73 -10.25 6.03
CA VAL A 34 32.57 -11.04 5.11
C VAL A 34 32.62 -12.49 5.55
N PHE A 35 32.77 -12.76 6.85
CA PHE A 35 32.76 -14.12 7.38
C PHE A 35 31.46 -14.85 7.02
N VAL A 36 30.30 -14.20 7.19
CA VAL A 36 28.99 -14.79 6.81
C VAL A 36 28.93 -15.04 5.30
N ALA A 37 29.32 -14.06 4.48
CA ALA A 37 29.34 -14.19 3.02
C ALA A 37 30.20 -15.38 2.57
N GLU A 38 31.45 -15.47 3.03
CA GLU A 38 32.36 -16.56 2.67
C GLU A 38 31.86 -17.93 3.16
N ARG A 39 31.33 -17.98 4.39
CA ARG A 39 30.85 -19.22 5.01
C ARG A 39 29.69 -19.84 4.24
N TYR A 40 28.79 -19.01 3.72
CA TYR A 40 27.53 -19.46 3.11
C TYR A 40 27.46 -19.32 1.59
N LYS A 41 28.54 -18.87 0.93
CA LYS A 41 28.66 -18.69 -0.53
C LYS A 41 28.18 -19.86 -1.40
N ASN A 42 28.30 -21.10 -0.91
CA ASN A 42 27.89 -22.30 -1.66
C ASN A 42 26.51 -22.85 -1.23
N VAL A 43 25.76 -22.11 -0.42
CA VAL A 43 24.41 -22.50 0.01
C VAL A 43 23.39 -21.84 -0.90
N THR A 44 22.80 -22.62 -1.81
CA THR A 44 21.96 -22.13 -2.92
C THR A 44 20.79 -21.22 -2.53
N HIS A 45 20.26 -21.35 -1.31
CA HIS A 45 19.12 -20.55 -0.88
C HIS A 45 19.50 -19.31 -0.07
N VAL A 46 20.79 -19.06 0.19
CA VAL A 46 21.24 -17.79 0.79
C VAL A 46 21.36 -16.79 -0.33
N VAL A 47 20.50 -15.76 -0.29
CA VAL A 47 20.34 -14.81 -1.40
C VAL A 47 20.91 -13.43 -1.08
N GLY A 48 21.10 -13.10 0.19
CA GLY A 48 21.64 -11.79 0.56
C GLY A 48 22.00 -11.64 2.02
N ILE A 49 22.52 -10.45 2.31
CA ILE A 49 22.88 -9.99 3.66
C ILE A 49 22.24 -8.62 3.86
N ASP A 50 21.42 -8.47 4.90
CA ASP A 50 21.06 -7.18 5.48
C ASP A 50 22.19 -6.74 6.39
N VAL A 51 22.86 -5.66 5.98
CA VAL A 51 24.17 -5.31 6.50
C VAL A 51 24.12 -4.73 7.91
N LYS A 52 22.99 -4.15 8.33
CA LYS A 52 22.80 -3.68 9.70
C LYS A 52 21.32 -3.42 9.95
N ASN A 53 20.81 -4.07 10.99
CA ASN A 53 19.48 -3.78 11.49
C ASN A 53 19.39 -2.36 12.05
N GLU A 54 18.36 -1.64 11.60
CA GLU A 54 17.81 -0.43 12.17
C GLU A 54 18.85 0.63 12.57
N PRO A 55 19.60 1.25 11.62
CA PRO A 55 20.30 2.50 11.91
C PRO A 55 19.35 3.55 12.49
N HIS A 56 19.71 4.13 13.64
CA HIS A 56 18.88 5.11 14.36
C HIS A 56 19.74 5.98 15.29
N GLY A 57 19.13 6.95 16.00
CA GLY A 57 19.80 7.78 16.99
C GLY A 57 20.94 8.60 16.38
N GLN A 58 22.20 8.23 16.65
CA GLN A 58 23.37 8.90 16.10
C GLN A 58 23.62 8.66 14.61
N ALA A 59 22.96 7.67 13.99
CA ALA A 59 23.09 7.45 12.55
C ALA A 59 22.62 8.69 11.76
N THR A 60 23.32 8.99 10.69
CA THR A 60 23.02 10.09 9.75
C THR A 60 23.01 9.55 8.32
N TRP A 61 22.53 10.34 7.36
CA TRP A 61 22.65 10.03 5.94
C TRP A 61 22.88 11.31 5.15
N GLY A 62 23.96 11.35 4.36
CA GLY A 62 24.28 12.48 3.47
C GLY A 62 24.85 13.72 4.16
N THR A 63 25.24 13.64 5.43
CA THR A 63 25.76 14.80 6.18
C THR A 63 27.24 15.10 5.91
N GLY A 64 27.97 14.15 5.31
CA GLY A 64 29.44 14.14 5.22
C GLY A 64 30.13 13.62 6.48
N GLY A 65 29.37 13.07 7.43
CA GLY A 65 29.87 12.57 8.71
C GLY A 65 30.54 11.21 8.59
N VAL A 66 31.87 11.17 8.55
CA VAL A 66 32.65 9.92 8.32
C VAL A 66 32.41 8.80 9.34
N SER A 67 31.83 9.11 10.49
CA SER A 67 31.57 8.16 11.58
C SER A 67 30.08 7.93 11.83
N THR A 68 29.19 8.61 11.11
CA THR A 68 27.74 8.54 11.36
C THR A 68 26.93 8.31 10.09
N ASP A 69 27.47 8.66 8.92
CA ASP A 69 26.78 8.51 7.64
C ASP A 69 26.65 7.04 7.25
N TRP A 70 25.45 6.53 7.51
CA TRP A 70 25.04 5.18 7.20
C TRP A 70 25.21 4.84 5.73
N ASN A 71 24.87 5.76 4.82
CA ASN A 71 25.00 5.53 3.38
C ASN A 71 26.43 5.16 2.97
N THR A 72 27.43 5.87 3.48
CA THR A 72 28.84 5.58 3.18
C THR A 72 29.37 4.32 3.88
N ALA A 73 28.81 3.96 5.03
CA ALA A 73 29.15 2.73 5.72
C ALA A 73 28.55 1.50 5.03
N ALA A 74 27.29 1.61 4.57
CA ALA A 74 26.60 0.60 3.79
C ALA A 74 27.32 0.33 2.47
N GLU A 75 27.82 1.36 1.77
CA GLU A 75 28.64 1.22 0.57
C GLU A 75 29.92 0.40 0.83
N LYS A 76 30.68 0.72 1.88
CA LYS A 76 31.88 -0.04 2.26
C LYS A 76 31.57 -1.50 2.60
N ALA A 77 30.47 -1.73 3.32
CA ALA A 77 30.03 -3.08 3.68
C ALA A 77 29.60 -3.87 2.44
N ALA A 78 28.86 -3.23 1.52
CA ALA A 78 28.44 -3.82 0.25
C ALA A 78 29.65 -4.23 -0.60
N ASP A 79 30.64 -3.35 -0.74
CA ASP A 79 31.88 -3.64 -1.46
C ASP A 79 32.59 -4.87 -0.89
N ALA A 80 32.70 -4.96 0.45
CA ALA A 80 33.35 -6.08 1.12
C ALA A 80 32.56 -7.39 0.96
N VAL A 81 31.24 -7.34 1.15
CA VAL A 81 30.33 -8.49 0.98
C VAL A 81 30.39 -9.00 -0.46
N LEU A 82 30.28 -8.13 -1.46
CA LEU A 82 30.28 -8.50 -2.87
C LEU A 82 31.66 -8.95 -3.37
N ALA A 83 32.75 -8.48 -2.76
CA ALA A 83 34.09 -9.02 -3.00
C ALA A 83 34.22 -10.46 -2.49
N ALA A 84 33.65 -10.76 -1.32
CA ALA A 84 33.61 -12.11 -0.76
C ALA A 84 32.70 -13.05 -1.57
N ASP A 85 31.50 -12.59 -1.91
CA ASP A 85 30.54 -13.31 -2.75
C ASP A 85 29.76 -12.39 -3.70
N PRO A 86 30.14 -12.33 -4.99
CA PRO A 86 29.44 -11.53 -5.99
C PRO A 86 28.07 -12.12 -6.37
N GLY A 87 27.67 -13.28 -5.83
CA GLY A 87 26.35 -13.88 -6.03
C GLY A 87 25.25 -13.28 -5.15
N LEU A 88 25.62 -12.62 -4.04
CA LEU A 88 24.66 -12.11 -3.07
C LEU A 88 24.01 -10.79 -3.52
N LEU A 89 22.84 -10.53 -2.93
CA LEU A 89 22.22 -9.21 -2.81
C LEU A 89 22.62 -8.56 -1.48
N VAL A 90 22.65 -7.24 -1.45
CA VAL A 90 22.94 -6.45 -0.25
C VAL A 90 21.71 -5.64 0.11
N PHE A 91 21.13 -5.93 1.27
CA PHE A 91 19.96 -5.25 1.80
C PHE A 91 20.44 -4.06 2.64
N VAL A 92 19.93 -2.88 2.33
CA VAL A 92 20.28 -1.62 3.00
C VAL A 92 19.02 -0.97 3.53
N GLN A 93 18.92 -0.88 4.85
CA GLN A 93 17.80 -0.21 5.52
C GLN A 93 17.96 1.32 5.50
N GLY A 94 16.91 2.01 5.94
CA GLY A 94 16.92 3.45 6.19
C GLY A 94 17.66 3.84 7.47
N ILE A 95 17.54 5.10 7.85
CA ILE A 95 17.87 5.60 9.20
C ILE A 95 16.56 5.93 9.95
N GLN A 96 16.66 6.44 11.18
CA GLN A 96 15.55 7.17 11.82
C GLN A 96 15.79 8.68 11.75
N ASP A 97 16.86 9.10 12.43
CA ASP A 97 17.11 10.48 12.79
C ASP A 97 18.17 11.12 11.89
N ASN A 98 18.29 12.45 11.99
CA ASN A 98 19.33 13.24 11.34
C ASN A 98 19.52 13.03 9.82
N PRO A 99 18.43 12.90 9.03
CA PRO A 99 18.57 12.83 7.58
C PRO A 99 19.02 14.16 6.98
N VAL A 100 19.73 14.09 5.86
CA VAL A 100 19.70 15.16 4.85
C VAL A 100 18.63 14.81 3.82
N CYS A 101 17.86 15.80 3.37
CA CYS A 101 16.84 15.61 2.33
C CYS A 101 15.68 14.70 2.80
N SER A 102 15.10 15.02 3.95
CA SER A 102 13.83 14.44 4.40
C SER A 102 12.87 15.50 4.91
N GLY A 103 11.59 15.17 4.86
CA GLY A 103 10.52 15.92 5.48
C GLY A 103 10.54 15.86 7.02
N THR A 104 9.49 16.41 7.61
CA THR A 104 9.35 16.50 9.08
C THR A 104 8.45 15.40 9.67
N LEU A 105 8.04 14.42 8.85
CA LEU A 105 7.27 13.29 9.32
C LEU A 105 8.14 12.43 10.23
N SER A 106 7.52 11.70 11.17
CA SER A 106 8.24 10.85 12.11
C SER A 106 8.52 9.48 11.50
N HIS A 107 9.77 9.02 11.61
CA HIS A 107 10.23 7.77 11.02
C HIS A 107 10.43 6.66 12.06
N TRP A 108 10.42 5.42 11.56
CA TRP A 108 10.85 4.24 12.30
C TRP A 108 12.37 4.11 12.27
N TRP A 109 12.92 3.35 13.21
CA TRP A 109 14.30 2.87 13.08
C TRP A 109 14.42 2.06 11.80
N GLY A 110 15.48 2.28 11.00
CA GLY A 110 15.60 1.63 9.68
C GLY A 110 14.56 2.06 8.63
N GLY A 111 13.66 3.01 8.93
CA GLY A 111 12.48 3.27 8.10
C GLY A 111 12.57 4.50 7.19
N ASN A 112 13.54 5.38 7.38
CA ASN A 112 13.70 6.60 6.58
C ASN A 112 14.66 6.38 5.40
N LEU A 113 14.11 6.26 4.19
CA LEU A 113 14.86 6.19 2.93
C LEU A 113 14.70 7.45 2.07
N GLU A 114 14.08 8.52 2.59
CA GLU A 114 13.99 9.81 1.89
C GLU A 114 15.37 10.36 1.46
N PRO A 115 16.44 10.28 2.29
CA PRO A 115 17.75 10.81 1.90
C PRO A 115 18.34 10.22 0.62
N PHE A 116 17.85 9.05 0.19
CA PHE A 116 18.27 8.40 -1.04
C PHE A 116 18.01 9.27 -2.28
N GLU A 117 17.00 10.15 -2.27
CA GLU A 117 16.72 11.09 -3.36
C GLU A 117 17.92 12.02 -3.64
N CYS A 118 18.54 12.52 -2.57
CA CYS A 118 19.66 13.46 -2.67
C CYS A 118 21.03 12.76 -2.62
N TYR A 119 21.11 11.62 -1.94
CA TYR A 119 22.34 10.87 -1.67
C TYR A 119 22.09 9.38 -1.94
N PRO A 120 21.93 8.98 -3.22
CA PRO A 120 21.78 7.58 -3.58
C PRO A 120 23.05 6.79 -3.25
N LEU A 121 22.89 5.49 -3.00
CA LEU A 121 23.99 4.60 -2.66
C LEU A 121 24.85 4.29 -3.89
N ASP A 122 26.17 4.35 -3.76
CA ASP A 122 27.13 3.84 -4.74
C ASP A 122 27.28 2.32 -4.63
N ILE A 123 26.17 1.60 -4.84
CA ILE A 123 26.11 0.13 -4.88
C ILE A 123 25.50 -0.26 -6.24
N PRO A 124 26.01 -1.29 -6.94
CA PRO A 124 25.44 -1.72 -8.21
C PRO A 124 23.93 -1.97 -8.11
N ALA A 125 23.16 -1.41 -9.05
CA ALA A 125 21.70 -1.46 -9.01
C ALA A 125 21.13 -2.89 -9.07
N ASP A 126 21.87 -3.83 -9.67
CA ASP A 126 21.52 -5.26 -9.72
C ASP A 126 21.93 -6.03 -8.44
N LYS A 127 22.48 -5.33 -7.45
CA LYS A 127 22.95 -5.87 -6.17
C LYS A 127 22.30 -5.28 -4.94
N VAL A 128 21.81 -4.05 -5.01
CA VAL A 128 21.19 -3.37 -3.88
C VAL A 128 19.70 -3.72 -3.77
N VAL A 129 19.26 -3.99 -2.54
CA VAL A 129 17.84 -4.05 -2.15
C VAL A 129 17.64 -3.03 -1.05
N LEU A 130 16.67 -2.14 -1.20
CA LEU A 130 16.33 -1.14 -0.19
C LEU A 130 15.32 -1.76 0.79
N SER A 131 15.65 -1.75 2.08
CA SER A 131 14.98 -2.60 3.09
C SER A 131 14.38 -1.78 4.23
N PRO A 132 13.34 -0.96 4.00
CA PRO A 132 12.77 -0.13 5.06
C PRO A 132 12.04 -0.98 6.10
N HIS A 133 12.05 -0.50 7.35
CA HIS A 133 11.19 -1.01 8.41
C HIS A 133 9.98 -0.09 8.60
N VAL A 134 8.82 -0.68 8.86
CA VAL A 134 7.58 0.06 9.09
C VAL A 134 6.68 -0.65 10.09
N TYR A 135 6.21 0.08 11.10
CA TYR A 135 5.43 -0.50 12.18
C TYR A 135 4.14 0.25 12.46
N GLY A 136 3.34 -0.31 13.37
CA GLY A 136 2.07 0.22 13.80
C GLY A 136 1.99 0.73 15.24
N PRO A 137 0.78 1.13 15.67
CA PRO A 137 0.54 1.72 16.98
C PRO A 137 0.86 0.78 18.14
N ASP A 138 0.94 -0.53 17.88
CA ASP A 138 1.38 -1.53 18.85
C ASP A 138 2.86 -1.38 19.26
N VAL A 139 3.71 -0.92 18.35
CA VAL A 139 5.14 -0.68 18.61
C VAL A 139 5.35 0.72 19.16
N PHE A 140 4.82 1.73 18.47
CA PHE A 140 4.85 3.11 18.93
C PHE A 140 3.71 3.94 18.33
N VAL A 141 3.01 4.71 19.16
CA VAL A 141 1.89 5.54 18.69
C VAL A 141 2.42 6.83 18.05
N GLN A 142 2.80 6.75 16.78
CA GLN A 142 3.20 7.91 15.98
C GLN A 142 2.06 8.95 15.87
N PRO A 143 2.38 10.26 15.77
CA PRO A 143 1.35 11.31 15.74
C PRO A 143 0.31 11.13 14.62
N TYR A 144 0.73 10.62 13.46
CA TYR A 144 -0.14 10.39 12.31
C TYR A 144 -1.14 9.25 12.50
N PHE A 145 -0.99 8.38 13.50
CA PHE A 145 -2.03 7.39 13.86
C PHE A 145 -3.21 8.00 14.62
N ASN A 146 -3.08 9.25 15.08
CA ASN A 146 -4.15 10.02 15.71
C ASN A 146 -4.76 11.07 14.77
N ALA A 147 -4.34 11.11 13.50
CA ALA A 147 -4.93 12.01 12.52
C ALA A 147 -6.39 11.65 12.28
N SER A 148 -7.24 12.65 12.06
CA SER A 148 -8.69 12.43 11.85
C SER A 148 -9.01 11.63 10.59
N ASN A 149 -8.07 11.59 9.64
CA ASN A 149 -8.17 10.83 8.39
C ASN A 149 -7.35 9.53 8.40
N PHE A 150 -6.93 9.03 9.56
CA PHE A 150 -6.36 7.68 9.67
C PHE A 150 -7.42 6.61 9.30
N PRO A 151 -7.10 5.58 8.48
CA PRO A 151 -5.78 5.25 7.91
C PRO A 151 -5.47 5.89 6.54
N ASN A 152 -6.38 6.67 5.96
CA ASN A 152 -6.25 7.23 4.59
C ASN A 152 -5.06 8.17 4.40
N ASN A 153 -4.45 8.67 5.49
CA ASN A 153 -3.20 9.42 5.43
C ASN A 153 -1.95 8.53 5.21
N MET A 154 -2.02 7.24 5.52
CA MET A 154 -0.86 6.37 5.59
C MET A 154 -0.18 6.11 4.24
N PRO A 155 -0.88 5.87 3.12
CA PRO A 155 -0.24 5.69 1.82
C PRO A 155 0.68 6.86 1.43
N GLY A 156 0.27 8.10 1.68
CA GLY A 156 1.13 9.27 1.41
C GLY A 156 2.37 9.34 2.29
N ILE A 157 2.30 8.83 3.52
CA ILE A 157 3.44 8.76 4.45
C ILE A 157 4.42 7.67 4.00
N TRP A 158 3.92 6.48 3.67
CA TRP A 158 4.77 5.40 3.15
C TRP A 158 5.40 5.75 1.80
N GLU A 159 4.64 6.41 0.92
CA GLU A 159 5.14 6.92 -0.36
C GLU A 159 6.32 7.86 -0.16
N THR A 160 6.19 8.79 0.80
CA THR A 160 7.26 9.71 1.20
C THR A 160 8.46 8.95 1.77
N HIS A 161 8.26 8.07 2.76
CA HIS A 161 9.36 7.43 3.49
C HIS A 161 10.18 6.46 2.62
N PHE A 162 9.54 5.70 1.73
CA PHE A 162 10.21 4.66 0.95
C PHE A 162 9.51 4.27 -0.37
N GLY A 163 8.21 4.53 -0.52
CA GLY A 163 7.43 4.03 -1.65
C GLY A 163 7.88 4.51 -3.02
N TYR A 164 8.27 5.78 -3.11
CA TYR A 164 8.70 6.41 -4.35
C TYR A 164 9.85 5.68 -5.04
N LEU A 165 10.66 4.94 -4.28
CA LEU A 165 11.80 4.18 -4.79
C LEU A 165 11.38 3.05 -5.72
N THR A 166 10.18 2.48 -5.53
CA THR A 166 9.63 1.48 -6.47
C THR A 166 9.27 2.11 -7.81
N ASP A 167 8.75 3.33 -7.82
CA ASP A 167 8.45 4.06 -9.07
C ASP A 167 9.73 4.45 -9.82
N LEU A 168 10.85 4.59 -9.10
CA LEU A 168 12.19 4.77 -9.66
C LEU A 168 12.83 3.46 -10.15
N GLY A 169 12.17 2.31 -9.94
CA GLY A 169 12.62 1.00 -10.40
C GLY A 169 13.59 0.27 -9.47
N TYR A 170 13.75 0.72 -8.21
CA TYR A 170 14.54 -0.01 -7.22
C TYR A 170 13.75 -1.17 -6.62
N SER A 171 14.46 -2.23 -6.25
CA SER A 171 13.92 -3.31 -5.42
C SER A 171 13.74 -2.78 -4.00
N VAL A 172 12.49 -2.72 -3.54
CA VAL A 172 12.13 -2.37 -2.16
C VAL A 172 11.49 -3.59 -1.52
N VAL A 173 12.10 -4.09 -0.45
CA VAL A 173 11.61 -5.24 0.32
C VAL A 173 11.39 -4.76 1.75
N ILE A 174 10.17 -4.78 2.27
CA ILE A 174 9.96 -4.36 3.65
C ILE A 174 10.62 -5.39 4.57
N GLY A 175 11.69 -4.97 5.26
CA GLY A 175 12.56 -5.81 6.09
C GLY A 175 11.92 -6.22 7.41
N GLU A 176 11.08 -5.34 7.95
CA GLU A 176 10.22 -5.65 9.08
C GLU A 176 8.91 -4.84 9.01
N PHE A 177 7.80 -5.54 9.19
CA PHE A 177 6.53 -4.95 9.59
C PHE A 177 5.69 -5.96 10.37
N GLY A 178 4.86 -5.47 11.28
CA GLY A 178 3.92 -6.29 12.02
C GLY A 178 3.33 -5.59 13.23
N GLY A 179 2.55 -6.36 13.99
CA GLY A 179 1.75 -5.88 15.10
C GLY A 179 0.81 -6.98 15.62
N LYS A 180 0.12 -6.72 16.72
CA LYS A 180 -0.77 -7.72 17.34
C LYS A 180 -2.05 -7.94 16.54
N TYR A 181 -2.36 -7.05 15.59
CA TYR A 181 -3.49 -7.17 14.68
C TYR A 181 -4.82 -7.27 15.44
N GLY A 182 -4.99 -6.45 16.47
CA GLY A 182 -6.17 -6.45 17.34
C GLY A 182 -6.18 -7.55 18.42
N HIS A 183 -5.23 -8.48 18.43
CA HIS A 183 -5.13 -9.56 19.42
C HIS A 183 -4.45 -9.07 20.71
N GLY A 184 -5.16 -8.27 21.51
CA GLY A 184 -4.65 -7.76 22.79
C GLY A 184 -3.68 -6.58 22.65
N GLY A 185 -3.66 -5.94 21.48
CA GLY A 185 -2.93 -4.72 21.17
C GLY A 185 -3.85 -3.50 20.98
N ASP A 186 -3.32 -2.45 20.37
CA ASP A 186 -4.08 -1.29 19.91
C ASP A 186 -5.06 -1.72 18.81
N SER A 187 -6.33 -1.33 18.95
CA SER A 187 -7.38 -1.71 17.99
C SER A 187 -7.15 -1.16 16.58
N ARG A 188 -6.32 -0.11 16.43
CA ARG A 188 -5.97 0.48 15.14
C ARG A 188 -4.92 -0.33 14.38
N ASP A 189 -4.24 -1.26 15.04
CA ASP A 189 -3.16 -2.03 14.42
C ASP A 189 -3.66 -2.90 13.26
N LYS A 190 -4.85 -3.50 13.42
CA LYS A 190 -5.51 -4.22 12.32
C LYS A 190 -5.72 -3.30 11.10
N THR A 191 -6.37 -2.17 11.32
CA THR A 191 -6.66 -1.17 10.27
C THR A 191 -5.39 -0.66 9.58
N LEU A 192 -4.28 -0.51 10.31
CA LEU A 192 -3.01 -0.13 9.71
C LEU A 192 -2.44 -1.25 8.83
N GLN A 193 -2.37 -2.47 9.35
CA GLN A 193 -1.78 -3.59 8.63
C GLN A 193 -2.57 -3.92 7.36
N ASP A 194 -3.91 -3.85 7.42
CA ASP A 194 -4.77 -3.96 6.24
C ASP A 194 -4.37 -2.91 5.19
N ALA A 195 -4.30 -1.63 5.59
CA ALA A 195 -3.93 -0.55 4.68
C ALA A 195 -2.50 -0.69 4.12
N LEU A 196 -1.55 -1.19 4.92
CA LEU A 196 -0.16 -1.38 4.48
C LEU A 196 -0.08 -2.49 3.43
N VAL A 197 -0.77 -3.61 3.64
CA VAL A 197 -0.81 -4.71 2.66
C VAL A 197 -1.49 -4.28 1.37
N SER A 198 -2.61 -3.55 1.43
CA SER A 198 -3.24 -2.99 0.23
C SER A 198 -2.31 -2.02 -0.52
N TYR A 199 -1.59 -1.15 0.22
CA TYR A 199 -0.59 -0.26 -0.38
C TYR A 199 0.56 -1.03 -1.04
N MET A 200 1.14 -2.02 -0.35
CA MET A 200 2.20 -2.88 -0.90
C MET A 200 1.74 -3.58 -2.17
N SER A 201 0.54 -4.15 -2.16
CA SER A 201 -0.07 -4.80 -3.32
C SER A 201 -0.20 -3.81 -4.50
N SER A 202 -0.69 -2.59 -4.25
CA SER A 202 -0.81 -1.55 -5.29
C SER A 202 0.52 -1.12 -5.92
N LYS A 203 1.63 -1.23 -5.18
CA LYS A 203 2.99 -0.89 -5.64
C LYS A 203 3.72 -2.11 -6.22
N GLY A 204 3.10 -3.29 -6.21
CA GLY A 204 3.74 -4.55 -6.61
C GLY A 204 4.83 -5.03 -5.64
N MET A 205 4.84 -4.50 -4.40
CA MET A 205 5.76 -4.93 -3.34
C MET A 205 5.28 -6.28 -2.77
N THR A 206 5.71 -7.37 -3.40
CA THR A 206 5.31 -8.74 -3.03
C THR A 206 6.35 -9.47 -2.19
N ASP A 207 7.57 -8.92 -2.11
CA ASP A 207 8.67 -9.43 -1.28
C ASP A 207 8.70 -8.70 0.07
N PHE A 208 8.73 -9.45 1.17
CA PHE A 208 8.75 -8.90 2.52
C PHE A 208 9.21 -9.90 3.58
N PHE A 209 9.57 -9.39 4.75
CA PHE A 209 9.79 -10.15 5.97
C PHE A 209 8.86 -9.63 7.08
N TYR A 210 7.91 -10.47 7.49
CA TYR A 210 6.97 -10.11 8.56
C TYR A 210 7.64 -10.28 9.93
N TRP A 211 7.51 -9.27 10.78
CA TRP A 211 7.93 -9.29 12.17
C TRP A 211 6.75 -9.65 13.10
N SER A 212 6.67 -10.87 13.61
CA SER A 212 7.61 -11.98 13.40
C SER A 212 6.89 -13.32 13.28
N TRP A 213 7.62 -14.36 12.91
CA TRP A 213 7.12 -15.74 13.09
C TRP A 213 6.82 -16.03 14.58
N ASN A 214 7.69 -15.52 15.46
CA ASN A 214 7.71 -15.83 16.88
C ASN A 214 6.58 -15.12 17.64
N PRO A 215 5.90 -15.79 18.59
CA PRO A 215 4.85 -15.16 19.38
C PRO A 215 5.38 -14.24 20.49
N ASN A 216 6.66 -14.39 20.87
CA ASN A 216 7.23 -13.76 22.06
C ASN A 216 7.85 -12.37 21.81
N SER A 217 7.49 -11.72 20.72
CA SER A 217 7.76 -10.30 20.51
C SER A 217 6.73 -9.48 21.29
N GLY A 218 7.15 -8.67 22.25
CA GLY A 218 6.24 -8.14 23.29
C GLY A 218 5.20 -7.12 22.80
N ASP A 219 5.57 -6.32 21.82
CA ASP A 219 4.75 -5.27 21.21
C ASP A 219 3.95 -5.78 20.01
N THR A 220 4.52 -6.68 19.21
CA THR A 220 3.92 -7.17 17.95
C THR A 220 3.29 -8.57 18.04
N GLY A 221 3.68 -9.37 19.03
CA GLY A 221 3.42 -10.81 18.99
C GLY A 221 4.07 -11.44 17.74
N GLY A 222 3.35 -12.35 17.09
CA GLY A 222 3.80 -12.88 15.80
C GLY A 222 2.68 -13.53 15.01
N ILE A 223 3.07 -14.33 14.02
CA ILE A 223 2.20 -15.23 13.27
C ILE A 223 1.75 -16.39 14.17
N LEU A 224 2.68 -16.97 14.93
CA LEU A 224 2.34 -17.96 15.94
C LEU A 224 1.59 -17.31 17.11
N LYS A 225 0.76 -18.12 17.75
CA LYS A 225 0.19 -17.89 19.08
C LYS A 225 1.20 -18.29 20.15
N ASP A 226 0.93 -17.87 21.39
CA ASP A 226 1.79 -18.15 22.56
C ASP A 226 2.02 -19.64 22.84
N ASP A 227 1.23 -20.54 22.25
CA ASP A 227 1.42 -21.99 22.31
C ASP A 227 2.50 -22.54 21.35
N TRP A 228 3.12 -21.66 20.56
CA TRP A 228 4.17 -21.98 19.57
C TRP A 228 3.76 -23.02 18.51
N THR A 229 2.46 -23.25 18.34
CA THR A 229 1.92 -24.32 17.49
C THR A 229 0.86 -23.79 16.54
N ASN A 230 -0.10 -23.04 17.07
CA ASN A 230 -1.21 -22.50 16.30
C ASN A 230 -0.87 -21.10 15.77
N VAL A 231 -1.46 -20.73 14.64
CA VAL A 231 -1.29 -19.39 14.03
C VAL A 231 -2.51 -18.51 14.24
N TRP A 232 -2.31 -17.20 14.18
CA TRP A 232 -3.37 -16.22 13.93
C TRP A 232 -3.77 -16.28 12.46
N GLN A 233 -4.84 -17.01 12.15
CA GLN A 233 -5.23 -17.29 10.77
C GLN A 233 -5.54 -16.01 10.00
N ASP A 234 -6.18 -15.04 10.65
CA ASP A 234 -6.46 -13.72 10.09
C ASP A 234 -5.20 -12.93 9.70
N LYS A 235 -4.10 -13.05 10.46
CA LYS A 235 -2.79 -12.51 10.03
C LYS A 235 -2.22 -13.27 8.83
N VAL A 236 -2.36 -14.60 8.81
CA VAL A 236 -1.88 -15.43 7.70
C VAL A 236 -2.64 -15.11 6.41
N ASP A 237 -3.97 -14.96 6.49
CA ASP A 237 -4.83 -14.64 5.37
C ASP A 237 -4.48 -13.26 4.80
N LEU A 238 -4.27 -12.26 5.66
CA LEU A 238 -3.79 -10.93 5.25
C LEU A 238 -2.47 -11.02 4.46
N LEU A 239 -1.46 -11.74 4.98
CA LEU A 239 -0.17 -11.86 4.30
C LEU A 239 -0.26 -12.71 3.01
N GLY A 240 -1.20 -13.64 2.95
CA GLY A 240 -1.50 -14.43 1.76
C GLY A 240 -1.83 -13.56 0.54
N MET A 241 -2.44 -12.39 0.77
CA MET A 241 -2.76 -11.42 -0.30
C MET A 241 -1.52 -10.94 -1.07
N LEU A 242 -0.33 -10.92 -0.44
CA LEU A 242 0.92 -10.55 -1.10
C LEU A 242 1.64 -11.76 -1.72
N MET A 243 1.51 -12.95 -1.11
CA MET A 243 2.27 -14.15 -1.48
C MET A 243 1.66 -14.93 -2.65
N ASP A 244 0.34 -14.97 -2.76
CA ASP A 244 -0.36 -15.74 -3.80
C ASP A 244 -0.42 -14.99 -5.14
N GLY A 245 0.27 -13.85 -5.22
CA GLY A 245 0.23 -12.91 -6.32
C GLY A 245 -0.99 -12.01 -6.23
N ALA A 246 -0.77 -10.70 -6.38
CA ALA A 246 -1.81 -9.70 -6.63
C ALA A 246 -2.46 -9.92 -8.01
N GLY A 247 -3.10 -11.09 -8.17
CA GLY A 247 -3.58 -11.64 -9.43
C GLY A 247 -4.28 -12.98 -9.22
N GLY A 248 -5.34 -13.00 -8.43
CA GLY A 248 -6.29 -14.12 -8.35
C GLY A 248 -6.40 -14.75 -6.98
N GLY A 249 -7.40 -14.31 -6.21
CA GLY A 249 -7.78 -14.98 -4.97
C GLY A 249 -8.16 -16.43 -5.19
N THR A 250 -7.81 -17.28 -4.22
CA THR A 250 -8.64 -18.45 -3.89
C THR A 250 -8.63 -18.67 -2.38
N GLY A 251 -9.57 -18.02 -1.71
CA GLY A 251 -9.89 -18.24 -0.30
C GLY A 251 -11.40 -18.21 0.00
N ASN A 252 -12.28 -18.28 -1.02
CA ASN A 252 -13.74 -18.41 -0.88
C ASN A 252 -14.50 -17.25 -0.22
N ASP A 253 -13.84 -16.17 0.16
CA ASP A 253 -14.54 -14.97 0.61
C ASP A 253 -15.03 -14.18 -0.63
N PRO A 254 -16.31 -13.77 -0.64
CA PRO A 254 -16.88 -13.04 -1.78
C PRO A 254 -16.19 -11.69 -1.96
N ALA A 255 -16.05 -11.24 -3.22
CA ALA A 255 -15.41 -9.97 -3.62
C ALA A 255 -15.77 -8.80 -2.68
N CYS A 256 -17.05 -8.70 -2.33
CA CYS A 256 -17.58 -7.68 -1.43
C CYS A 256 -17.27 -7.84 0.06
N SER A 257 -16.32 -8.68 0.39
CA SER A 257 -15.83 -8.92 1.75
C SER A 257 -14.37 -9.39 1.75
N ASP A 258 -13.63 -9.17 0.66
CA ASP A 258 -12.24 -9.62 0.51
C ASP A 258 -11.21 -8.50 0.74
N GLY A 259 -11.64 -7.26 0.98
CA GLY A 259 -10.77 -6.13 1.29
C GLY A 259 -10.10 -5.51 0.07
N LEU A 260 -10.37 -6.02 -1.12
CA LEU A 260 -9.83 -5.52 -2.38
C LEU A 260 -10.88 -4.66 -3.08
N ASP A 261 -10.41 -3.69 -3.86
CA ASP A 261 -11.22 -3.00 -4.87
C ASP A 261 -11.13 -3.84 -6.16
N ASN A 262 -12.01 -4.84 -6.28
CA ASN A 262 -11.99 -5.81 -7.37
C ASN A 262 -12.44 -5.22 -8.72
N ASP A 263 -13.12 -4.07 -8.73
CA ASP A 263 -13.62 -3.41 -9.95
C ASP A 263 -12.84 -2.14 -10.35
N GLY A 264 -11.97 -1.65 -9.47
CA GLY A 264 -11.04 -0.54 -9.67
C GLY A 264 -11.70 0.84 -9.60
N ASP A 265 -12.82 0.98 -8.89
CA ASP A 265 -13.57 2.23 -8.75
C ASP A 265 -13.11 3.11 -7.57
N GLY A 266 -12.23 2.58 -6.71
CA GLY A 266 -11.65 3.22 -5.54
C GLY A 266 -12.45 2.98 -4.25
N LEU A 267 -13.48 2.16 -4.30
CA LEU A 267 -14.26 1.67 -3.16
C LEU A 267 -14.00 0.15 -3.04
N ALA A 268 -14.24 -0.41 -1.85
CA ALA A 268 -13.99 -1.82 -1.57
C ALA A 268 -14.91 -2.29 -0.44
N ASP A 269 -15.43 -3.50 -0.57
CA ASP A 269 -16.32 -4.25 0.31
C ASP A 269 -17.66 -3.62 0.68
N TYR A 270 -18.65 -4.46 0.95
CA TYR A 270 -19.87 -4.03 1.62
C TYR A 270 -19.60 -3.50 3.04
N PRO A 271 -20.21 -2.39 3.48
CA PRO A 271 -21.21 -1.56 2.80
C PRO A 271 -20.64 -0.31 2.12
N ASN A 272 -19.30 -0.22 2.02
CA ASN A 272 -18.62 0.98 1.57
C ASN A 272 -18.54 1.03 0.05
N ASP A 273 -18.39 -0.14 -0.57
CA ASP A 273 -18.53 -0.37 -1.99
C ASP A 273 -20.01 -0.39 -2.41
N PRO A 274 -20.45 0.58 -3.24
CA PRO A 274 -21.83 0.68 -3.72
C PRO A 274 -22.19 -0.37 -4.76
N GLY A 275 -21.22 -1.04 -5.36
CA GLY A 275 -21.41 -2.18 -6.24
C GLY A 275 -21.51 -3.52 -5.52
N CYS A 276 -21.37 -3.51 -4.19
CA CYS A 276 -21.65 -4.67 -3.36
C CYS A 276 -23.10 -4.70 -2.84
N GLU A 277 -23.89 -5.70 -3.25
CA GLU A 277 -25.27 -5.87 -2.73
C GLU A 277 -25.29 -6.42 -1.29
N SER A 278 -24.25 -7.17 -0.92
CA SER A 278 -24.05 -7.71 0.44
C SER A 278 -22.60 -8.15 0.64
N ALA A 279 -22.17 -8.36 1.90
CA ALA A 279 -20.84 -8.96 2.18
C ALA A 279 -20.68 -10.40 1.65
N ALA A 280 -21.76 -11.05 1.18
CA ALA A 280 -21.69 -12.35 0.54
C ALA A 280 -21.62 -12.26 -1.00
N ASP A 281 -21.62 -11.04 -1.54
CA ASP A 281 -21.64 -10.78 -2.98
C ASP A 281 -20.25 -10.99 -3.59
N GLY A 282 -20.22 -11.72 -4.71
CA GLY A 282 -18.98 -12.20 -5.32
C GLY A 282 -18.44 -11.27 -6.40
N ASP A 283 -19.04 -10.09 -6.56
CA ASP A 283 -18.65 -9.07 -7.53
C ASP A 283 -18.92 -7.68 -6.95
N GLU A 284 -17.92 -6.80 -6.98
CA GLU A 284 -18.04 -5.40 -6.55
C GLU A 284 -18.51 -4.48 -7.67
N ALA A 285 -18.73 -4.99 -8.89
CA ALA A 285 -19.08 -4.15 -10.03
C ALA A 285 -20.53 -3.61 -10.02
N GLY A 286 -21.33 -3.91 -9.00
CA GLY A 286 -22.74 -3.53 -8.92
C GLY A 286 -23.58 -4.30 -9.92
N GLY A 287 -24.58 -5.03 -9.43
CA GLY A 287 -25.52 -5.76 -10.28
C GLY A 287 -26.12 -4.90 -11.39
N GLN A 288 -25.55 -4.96 -12.61
CA GLN A 288 -26.21 -4.58 -13.86
C GLN A 288 -25.89 -5.54 -15.01
N THR A 289 -26.79 -6.52 -15.10
CA THR A 289 -27.17 -7.18 -16.34
C THR A 289 -27.50 -6.15 -17.42
N GLY A 290 -26.65 -6.05 -18.45
CA GLY A 290 -26.88 -5.15 -19.57
C GLY A 290 -25.94 -5.38 -20.77
N GLY A 291 -25.90 -6.59 -21.32
CA GLY A 291 -25.42 -6.80 -22.71
C GLY A 291 -23.93 -6.54 -22.99
N GLY A 292 -23.05 -6.63 -21.99
CA GLY A 292 -21.60 -6.43 -22.18
C GLY A 292 -21.15 -4.97 -22.08
N LEU A 293 -21.96 -4.09 -21.51
CA LEU A 293 -21.57 -2.71 -21.19
C LEU A 293 -20.88 -2.64 -19.81
N ALA A 294 -19.70 -2.04 -19.74
CA ALA A 294 -19.00 -1.66 -18.53
C ALA A 294 -19.23 -0.17 -18.24
N VAL A 295 -19.37 0.20 -16.96
CA VAL A 295 -19.66 1.57 -16.52
C VAL A 295 -18.54 2.04 -15.61
N LYS A 296 -18.04 3.26 -15.83
CA LYS A 296 -17.06 3.90 -14.94
C LYS A 296 -17.55 5.28 -14.55
N VAL A 297 -17.59 5.59 -13.26
CA VAL A 297 -17.94 6.91 -12.73
C VAL A 297 -16.68 7.62 -12.27
N ARG A 298 -16.49 8.88 -12.68
CA ARG A 298 -15.37 9.72 -12.24
C ARG A 298 -15.90 11.03 -11.71
N ILE A 299 -15.64 11.32 -10.44
CA ILE A 299 -15.93 12.63 -9.85
C ILE A 299 -14.95 13.67 -10.44
N ASN A 300 -15.51 14.70 -11.07
CA ASN A 300 -14.74 15.75 -11.74
C ASN A 300 -14.57 16.99 -10.85
N ASP A 301 -15.58 17.28 -10.04
CA ASP A 301 -15.61 18.42 -9.13
C ASP A 301 -16.42 18.05 -7.89
N ASP A 302 -15.87 18.34 -6.71
CA ASP A 302 -16.44 17.98 -5.43
C ASP A 302 -16.30 19.16 -4.46
N TRP A 303 -17.44 19.66 -3.97
CA TRP A 303 -17.50 20.77 -3.01
C TRP A 303 -18.03 20.32 -1.64
N GLY A 304 -17.95 19.02 -1.35
CA GLY A 304 -18.40 18.40 -0.11
C GLY A 304 -19.92 18.21 -0.07
N ALA A 305 -20.68 19.32 -0.13
CA ALA A 305 -22.15 19.29 -0.10
C ALA A 305 -22.79 18.71 -1.39
N GLY A 306 -21.99 18.51 -2.43
CA GLY A 306 -22.40 17.93 -3.70
C GLY A 306 -21.19 17.75 -4.61
N TYR A 307 -21.42 17.15 -5.75
CA TYR A 307 -20.38 16.84 -6.73
C TYR A 307 -20.94 16.76 -8.13
N CYS A 308 -20.07 16.87 -9.13
CA CYS A 308 -20.36 16.54 -10.51
C CYS A 308 -19.43 15.43 -10.99
N ALA A 309 -19.99 14.46 -11.71
CA ALA A 309 -19.26 13.29 -12.20
C ALA A 309 -19.51 13.05 -13.69
N GLN A 310 -18.51 12.48 -14.35
CA GLN A 310 -18.61 11.91 -15.68
C GLN A 310 -18.85 10.40 -15.55
N VAL A 311 -19.74 9.88 -16.36
CA VAL A 311 -19.98 8.43 -16.49
C VAL A 311 -19.59 7.99 -17.89
N THR A 312 -18.66 7.06 -17.96
CA THR A 312 -18.21 6.43 -19.21
C THR A 312 -18.83 5.04 -19.32
N VAL A 313 -19.53 4.79 -20.42
CA VAL A 313 -20.11 3.48 -20.75
C VAL A 313 -19.32 2.88 -21.90
N THR A 314 -18.69 1.72 -21.69
CA THR A 314 -17.87 1.02 -22.69
C THR A 314 -18.51 -0.30 -23.07
N ASN A 315 -18.64 -0.57 -24.37
CA ASN A 315 -19.15 -1.85 -24.84
C ASN A 315 -18.02 -2.86 -25.07
N ASN A 316 -17.94 -3.87 -24.20
CA ASN A 316 -17.00 -4.98 -24.30
C ASN A 316 -17.61 -6.23 -24.97
N GLY A 317 -18.89 -6.17 -25.34
CA GLY A 317 -19.66 -7.26 -25.94
C GLY A 317 -20.07 -6.98 -27.39
N SER A 318 -21.19 -7.56 -27.79
CA SER A 318 -21.84 -7.28 -29.08
C SER A 318 -22.50 -5.90 -29.09
N GLN A 319 -22.82 -5.37 -30.27
CA GLN A 319 -23.53 -4.09 -30.40
C GLN A 319 -24.76 -4.03 -29.48
N VAL A 320 -24.88 -2.95 -28.72
CA VAL A 320 -26.04 -2.66 -27.87
C VAL A 320 -26.82 -1.49 -28.47
N SER A 321 -28.11 -1.71 -28.71
CA SER A 321 -29.08 -0.67 -29.05
C SER A 321 -30.02 -0.46 -27.86
N ASP A 322 -30.48 0.78 -27.67
CA ASP A 322 -31.34 1.17 -26.56
C ASP A 322 -30.69 0.87 -25.20
N TRP A 323 -29.43 1.31 -25.05
CA TRP A 323 -28.67 1.02 -23.83
C TRP A 323 -29.35 1.61 -22.60
N LYS A 324 -29.30 0.82 -21.54
CA LYS A 324 -29.82 1.16 -20.22
C LYS A 324 -28.86 0.60 -19.19
N ILE A 325 -28.42 1.45 -18.28
CA ILE A 325 -27.57 1.07 -17.15
C ILE A 325 -28.20 1.56 -15.86
N THR A 326 -27.82 0.96 -14.75
CA THR A 326 -28.00 1.56 -13.44
C THR A 326 -26.68 1.70 -12.71
N PHE A 327 -26.57 2.71 -11.88
CA PHE A 327 -25.43 2.96 -11.01
C PHE A 327 -25.94 3.67 -9.76
N THR A 328 -25.16 3.63 -8.69
CA THR A 328 -25.50 4.28 -7.42
C THR A 328 -24.85 5.66 -7.33
N VAL A 329 -25.44 6.55 -6.53
CA VAL A 329 -24.94 7.91 -6.29
C VAL A 329 -25.07 8.28 -4.81
N GLU A 330 -24.19 9.17 -4.36
CA GLU A 330 -24.29 9.76 -3.02
C GLU A 330 -25.24 10.96 -3.04
N GLY A 331 -26.47 10.75 -2.56
CA GLY A 331 -27.48 11.80 -2.48
C GLY A 331 -28.39 11.85 -3.71
N ARG A 332 -28.82 13.05 -4.10
CA ARG A 332 -29.86 13.22 -5.13
C ARG A 332 -29.32 13.88 -6.38
N VAL A 333 -29.48 13.22 -7.54
CA VAL A 333 -29.17 13.81 -8.83
C VAL A 333 -30.07 15.02 -9.05
N ARG A 334 -29.46 16.17 -9.33
CA ARG A 334 -30.18 17.41 -9.66
C ARG A 334 -30.19 17.68 -11.15
N ASP A 335 -29.06 17.42 -11.81
CA ASP A 335 -28.82 17.66 -13.23
C ASP A 335 -28.13 16.44 -13.83
N LEU A 336 -28.57 16.00 -15.00
CA LEU A 336 -27.90 14.96 -15.78
C LEU A 336 -28.09 15.27 -17.26
N TRP A 337 -27.00 15.18 -18.03
CA TRP A 337 -26.96 15.53 -19.45
C TRP A 337 -26.45 14.37 -20.28
N ASN A 338 -26.75 14.36 -21.59
CA ASN A 338 -26.40 13.31 -22.55
C ASN A 338 -27.02 11.91 -22.28
N ALA A 339 -27.96 11.80 -21.36
CA ALA A 339 -28.79 10.61 -21.14
C ALA A 339 -30.15 11.02 -20.53
N SER A 340 -31.16 10.16 -20.61
CA SER A 340 -32.37 10.28 -19.79
C SER A 340 -32.19 9.47 -18.51
N TYR A 341 -32.81 9.88 -17.40
CA TYR A 341 -32.67 9.15 -16.15
C TYR A 341 -33.93 9.11 -15.28
N SER A 342 -33.99 8.10 -14.42
CA SER A 342 -34.85 8.03 -13.25
C SER A 342 -34.02 7.65 -12.03
N GLN A 343 -34.36 8.15 -10.84
CA GLN A 343 -33.67 7.79 -9.60
C GLN A 343 -34.66 7.25 -8.57
N SER A 344 -34.30 6.14 -7.91
CA SER A 344 -35.01 5.56 -6.77
C SER A 344 -34.02 5.33 -5.63
N GLY A 345 -34.19 6.03 -4.51
CA GLY A 345 -33.18 6.04 -3.45
C GLY A 345 -31.84 6.56 -3.98
N ASN A 346 -30.77 5.81 -3.74
CA ASN A 346 -29.44 6.13 -4.27
C ASN A 346 -29.18 5.52 -5.65
N THR A 347 -30.13 4.78 -6.24
CA THR A 347 -29.95 4.11 -7.53
C THR A 347 -30.47 4.98 -8.66
N VAL A 348 -29.61 5.30 -9.62
CA VAL A 348 -29.91 6.00 -10.86
C VAL A 348 -29.99 4.99 -11.99
N THR A 349 -31.05 5.07 -12.79
CA THR A 349 -31.21 4.37 -14.06
C THR A 349 -31.02 5.37 -15.17
N ALA A 350 -29.98 5.20 -16.00
CA ALA A 350 -29.70 6.05 -17.15
C ALA A 350 -29.93 5.28 -18.46
N GLU A 351 -30.49 5.98 -19.44
CA GLU A 351 -30.89 5.44 -20.74
C GLU A 351 -30.37 6.35 -21.87
N GLY A 352 -30.01 5.72 -22.99
CA GLY A 352 -29.53 6.43 -24.16
C GLY A 352 -30.59 7.36 -24.77
N VAL A 353 -30.13 8.48 -25.31
CA VAL A 353 -30.95 9.46 -26.04
C VAL A 353 -30.72 9.33 -27.53
N SER A 354 -31.57 9.99 -28.33
CA SER A 354 -31.67 9.76 -29.80
C SER A 354 -30.35 9.79 -30.58
N TRP A 355 -29.31 10.48 -30.11
CA TRP A 355 -28.01 10.59 -30.79
C TRP A 355 -26.92 9.65 -30.25
N ASN A 356 -27.12 8.98 -29.11
CA ASN A 356 -26.14 8.07 -28.51
C ASN A 356 -26.74 6.72 -28.09
N ASN A 357 -27.92 6.36 -28.61
CA ASN A 357 -28.65 5.16 -28.19
C ASN A 357 -28.07 3.82 -28.68
N THR A 358 -26.95 3.84 -29.40
CA THR A 358 -26.28 2.63 -29.90
C THR A 358 -24.79 2.70 -29.58
N VAL A 359 -24.27 1.63 -28.98
CA VAL A 359 -22.84 1.48 -28.62
C VAL A 359 -22.31 0.25 -29.36
N ASN A 360 -21.40 0.42 -30.31
CA ASN A 360 -20.79 -0.71 -31.00
C ASN A 360 -19.70 -1.36 -30.13
N PRO A 361 -19.30 -2.62 -30.41
CA PRO A 361 -18.19 -3.27 -29.70
C PRO A 361 -16.92 -2.41 -29.72
N GLY A 362 -16.28 -2.27 -28.56
CA GLY A 362 -15.08 -1.46 -28.34
C GLY A 362 -15.31 0.06 -28.32
N GLN A 363 -16.55 0.54 -28.42
CA GLN A 363 -16.86 1.96 -28.29
C GLN A 363 -17.21 2.35 -26.87
N SER A 364 -16.89 3.60 -26.54
CA SER A 364 -17.34 4.24 -25.31
C SER A 364 -18.19 5.47 -25.63
N LEU A 365 -19.11 5.78 -24.72
CA LEU A 365 -19.83 7.05 -24.69
C LEU A 365 -19.78 7.63 -23.30
N ASP A 366 -19.96 8.94 -23.22
CA ASP A 366 -19.96 9.68 -21.97
C ASP A 366 -21.26 10.43 -21.74
N PHE A 367 -21.75 10.38 -20.51
CA PHE A 367 -22.74 11.30 -19.99
C PHE A 367 -22.26 11.85 -18.65
N GLY A 368 -22.97 12.80 -18.06
CA GLY A 368 -22.55 13.35 -16.78
C GLY A 368 -23.72 13.81 -15.94
N PHE A 369 -23.49 13.93 -14.64
CA PHE A 369 -24.49 14.37 -13.68
C PHE A 369 -23.87 15.23 -12.58
N CYS A 370 -24.71 15.98 -11.89
CA CYS A 370 -24.39 16.58 -10.60
C CYS A 370 -25.41 16.11 -9.55
N ALA A 371 -24.92 15.80 -8.36
CA ALA A 371 -25.74 15.35 -7.23
C ALA A 371 -25.46 16.18 -5.97
N ASP A 372 -26.51 16.36 -5.17
CA ASP A 372 -26.41 17.00 -3.86
C ASP A 372 -26.40 15.91 -2.77
N ARG A 373 -25.33 15.85 -1.98
CA ARG A 373 -25.20 14.97 -0.80
C ARG A 373 -26.00 15.62 0.32
N THR A 374 -27.17 15.07 0.66
CA THR A 374 -28.16 15.81 1.46
C THR A 374 -27.63 16.33 2.79
N GLY A 375 -27.59 17.67 2.89
CA GLY A 375 -27.30 18.46 4.09
C GLY A 375 -27.67 19.94 3.98
N ALA A 376 -28.54 20.33 3.04
CA ALA A 376 -29.31 21.58 3.02
C ALA A 376 -30.27 21.49 1.83
N VAL A 377 -31.55 21.80 2.02
CA VAL A 377 -32.50 21.95 0.90
C VAL A 377 -32.39 23.41 0.42
N PRO A 378 -31.83 23.73 -0.76
CA PRO A 378 -32.11 25.01 -1.37
C PRO A 378 -33.55 24.97 -1.87
N THR A 379 -34.33 25.97 -1.50
CA THR A 379 -35.67 26.24 -2.03
C THR A 379 -35.65 26.13 -3.56
N PRO A 380 -36.59 25.42 -4.21
CA PRO A 380 -36.61 25.32 -5.66
C PRO A 380 -36.70 26.72 -6.29
N ALA A 381 -35.73 27.07 -7.13
CA ALA A 381 -35.91 28.18 -8.06
C ALA A 381 -37.06 27.81 -9.03
N PRO A 382 -37.95 28.76 -9.41
CA PRO A 382 -39.02 28.47 -10.34
C PRO A 382 -38.45 27.99 -11.67
N THR A 383 -38.96 26.85 -12.14
CA THR A 383 -38.61 26.24 -13.43
C THR A 383 -39.02 27.19 -14.57
N PRO A 384 -38.12 27.55 -15.51
CA PRO A 384 -38.54 28.13 -16.77
C PRO A 384 -39.33 27.08 -17.54
N VAL A 385 -40.59 27.36 -17.84
CA VAL A 385 -41.43 26.55 -18.72
C VAL A 385 -40.95 26.75 -20.17
N PRO A 386 -40.56 25.69 -20.90
CA PRO A 386 -40.34 25.79 -22.33
C PRO A 386 -41.68 25.96 -23.05
N THR A 387 -41.88 27.09 -23.72
CA THR A 387 -42.98 27.25 -24.68
C THR A 387 -42.69 26.45 -25.96
N PRO A 388 -43.65 25.70 -26.53
CA PRO A 388 -43.44 24.98 -27.78
C PRO A 388 -43.50 25.94 -28.99
N LYS A 389 -42.44 25.89 -29.81
CA LYS A 389 -42.16 26.52 -31.11
C LYS A 389 -42.60 27.97 -31.35
#